data_AF-A0A1F3TXA8-F1
#
_entry.id   AF-A0A1F3TXA8-F1
#
_cell.length_a   1.000
_cell.length_b   1.000
_cell.length_c   1.000
_cell.angle_alpha   90.00
_cell.angle_beta   90.00
_cell.angle_gamma   90.00
#
_symmetry.space_group_name_H-M   'P 1'
#
loop_
_entity.id
_entity.type
_entity.pdbx_description
1 polymer ?
#
loop_
_entity_poly.entity_id
_entity_poly.type
_entity_poly.pdbx_seq_one_letter_code
_entity_poly.pdbx_strand_id
1 'polypeptide(L)'
;MTRKSDQDWAKDFQDFLQPEETRIPQELHSLVSTQISKWMNPNSWVVFSKLVGIHLVVGSLSLSFCHQFGMNPFQTEKSLADWFMRVGGHHVCMFACGILFVGISLLAAGYFLKIEEINALRKNDLTQSLSLGVLSLGLFAVFGAELAIGFASIWLVGGLIGGWLATETVWRLKQI
;
A
#
# COMPACT_ATOMS: atom_id res chain seq x y z
N MET A 1 15.78 25.73 -40.12
CA MET A 1 15.83 26.36 -38.79
C MET A 1 16.69 27.61 -38.89
N THR A 2 16.07 28.78 -38.89
CA THR A 2 16.77 30.08 -38.85
C THR A 2 17.20 30.37 -37.42
N ARG A 3 18.46 30.76 -37.22
CA ARG A 3 19.05 31.09 -35.91
C ARG A 3 18.48 32.44 -35.44
N LYS A 4 17.88 32.48 -34.25
CA LYS A 4 17.45 33.73 -33.58
C LYS A 4 18.66 34.66 -33.43
N SER A 5 18.44 35.96 -33.65
CA SER A 5 19.48 36.97 -33.45
C SER A 5 19.73 37.21 -31.96
N ASP A 6 20.89 37.74 -31.61
CA ASP A 6 21.21 38.07 -30.21
C ASP A 6 20.26 39.13 -29.64
N GLN A 7 19.67 39.98 -30.50
CA GLN A 7 18.63 40.94 -30.12
C GLN A 7 17.31 40.25 -29.76
N ASP A 8 16.96 39.16 -30.46
CA ASP A 8 15.76 38.38 -30.12
C ASP A 8 15.92 37.69 -28.76
N TRP A 9 17.13 37.20 -28.45
CA TRP A 9 17.44 36.61 -27.15
C TRP A 9 17.37 37.62 -26.01
N ALA A 10 17.94 38.82 -26.20
CA ALA A 10 17.89 39.88 -25.20
C ALA A 10 16.45 40.32 -24.91
N LYS A 11 15.62 40.40 -25.96
CA LYS A 11 14.19 40.73 -25.83
C LYS A 11 13.41 39.65 -25.08
N ASP A 12 13.55 38.38 -25.47
CA ASP A 12 12.88 37.27 -24.77
C ASP A 12 13.27 37.20 -23.29
N PHE A 13 14.54 37.46 -22.97
CA PHE A 13 15.02 37.50 -21.59
C PHE A 13 14.42 38.68 -20.80
N GLN A 14 14.31 39.85 -21.43
CA GLN A 14 13.71 41.03 -20.81
C GLN A 14 12.19 40.85 -20.61
N ASP A 15 11.50 40.24 -21.56
CA ASP A 15 10.08 39.88 -21.49
C ASP A 15 9.85 38.83 -20.37
N PHE A 16 10.79 37.91 -20.15
CA PHE A 16 10.74 36.96 -19.03
C PHE A 16 10.96 37.62 -17.66
N LEU A 17 11.86 38.61 -17.57
CA LEU A 17 12.13 39.35 -16.33
C LEU A 17 11.04 40.37 -15.98
N GLN A 18 10.27 40.82 -16.96
CA GLN A 18 9.12 41.71 -16.80
C GLN A 18 7.84 40.95 -17.13
N PRO A 19 7.48 39.91 -16.35
CA PRO A 19 6.20 39.27 -16.57
C PRO A 19 5.13 40.35 -16.42
N GLU A 20 4.37 40.57 -17.48
CA GLU A 20 3.17 41.39 -17.44
C GLU A 20 2.37 40.89 -16.24
N GLU A 21 2.02 41.76 -15.28
CA GLU A 21 1.24 41.40 -14.10
C GLU A 21 -0.19 41.04 -14.54
N THR A 22 -0.35 39.91 -15.22
CA THR A 22 -1.63 39.27 -15.42
C THR A 22 -2.09 38.85 -14.04
N ARG A 23 -2.94 39.67 -13.42
CA ARG A 23 -3.60 39.37 -12.16
C ARG A 23 -4.43 38.11 -12.37
N ILE A 24 -3.87 36.96 -11.99
CA ILE A 24 -4.61 35.71 -11.94
C ILE A 24 -5.78 35.95 -10.99
N PRO A 25 -7.05 35.74 -11.41
CA PRO A 25 -8.19 35.89 -10.52
C PRO A 25 -7.96 35.08 -9.25
N GLN A 26 -8.10 35.72 -8.07
CA GLN A 26 -7.86 35.04 -6.79
C GLN A 26 -8.72 33.78 -6.62
N GLU A 27 -9.92 33.80 -7.21
CA GLU A 27 -10.81 32.65 -7.30
C GLU A 27 -10.15 31.46 -8.01
N LEU A 28 -9.51 31.69 -9.16
CA LEU A 28 -8.83 30.65 -9.92
C LEU A 28 -7.63 30.08 -9.15
N HIS A 29 -6.84 30.94 -8.51
CA HIS A 29 -5.72 30.51 -7.67
C HIS A 29 -6.20 29.63 -6.50
N SER A 30 -7.25 30.06 -5.80
CA SER A 30 -7.81 29.29 -4.68
C SER A 30 -8.38 27.95 -5.12
N LEU A 31 -9.02 27.90 -6.30
CA LEU A 31 -9.62 26.70 -6.86
C LEU A 31 -8.54 25.69 -7.27
N VAL A 32 -7.50 26.13 -7.99
CA VAL A 32 -6.38 25.29 -8.40
C VAL A 32 -5.60 24.78 -7.19
N SER A 33 -5.28 25.66 -6.23
CA SER A 33 -4.56 25.29 -5.01
C SER A 33 -5.32 24.26 -4.18
N THR A 34 -6.63 24.43 -4.03
CA THR A 34 -7.49 23.48 -3.30
C THR A 34 -7.57 22.13 -4.01
N GLN A 35 -7.67 22.11 -5.34
CA GLN A 35 -7.66 20.87 -6.11
C GLN A 35 -6.33 20.13 -5.99
N ILE A 36 -5.20 20.83 -6.14
CA ILE A 36 -3.87 20.24 -5.99
C ILE A 36 -3.69 19.69 -4.58
N SER A 37 -4.08 20.43 -3.54
CA SER A 37 -4.01 19.98 -2.15
C SER A 37 -4.81 18.70 -1.90
N LYS A 38 -6.02 18.61 -2.47
CA LYS A 38 -6.87 17.43 -2.37
C LYS A 38 -6.27 16.21 -3.07
N TRP A 39 -5.55 16.41 -4.17
CA TRP A 39 -4.86 15.33 -4.87
C TRP A 39 -3.61 14.87 -4.11
N MET A 40 -2.85 15.80 -3.52
CA MET A 40 -1.64 15.48 -2.77
C MET A 40 -1.90 14.84 -1.40
N ASN A 41 -3.08 15.05 -0.83
CA ASN A 41 -3.47 14.51 0.48
C ASN A 41 -4.79 13.73 0.37
N PRO A 42 -4.78 12.53 -0.23
CA PRO A 42 -5.98 11.71 -0.27
C PRO A 42 -6.41 11.34 1.16
N ASN A 43 -7.72 11.23 1.37
CA ASN A 43 -8.28 10.87 2.67
C ASN A 43 -7.80 9.46 3.07
N SER A 44 -7.03 9.35 4.16
CA SER A 44 -6.48 8.08 4.66
C SER A 44 -7.54 7.01 4.90
N TRP A 45 -8.77 7.38 5.29
CA TRP A 45 -9.86 6.41 5.47
C TRP A 45 -10.34 5.80 4.15
N VAL A 46 -10.36 6.58 3.08
CA VAL A 46 -10.73 6.09 1.74
C VAL A 46 -9.63 5.18 1.20
N VAL A 47 -8.37 5.53 1.44
CA VAL A 47 -7.24 4.67 1.07
C VAL A 47 -7.27 3.36 1.86
N PHE A 48 -7.52 3.43 3.17
CA PHE A 48 -7.63 2.25 4.01
C PHE A 48 -8.82 1.36 3.63
N SER A 49 -9.98 1.92 3.30
CA SER A 49 -11.14 1.11 2.89
C SER A 49 -10.90 0.37 1.58
N LYS A 50 -10.22 1.00 0.61
CA LYS A 50 -9.74 0.32 -0.61
C LYS A 50 -8.78 -0.80 -0.27
N LEU A 51 -7.81 -0.53 0.60
CA LEU A 51 -6.83 -1.52 1.04
C LEU A 51 -7.49 -2.72 1.72
N VAL A 52 -8.48 -2.50 2.61
CA VAL A 52 -9.27 -3.56 3.23
C VAL A 52 -10.01 -4.37 2.19
N GLY A 53 -10.67 -3.74 1.21
CA GLY A 53 -11.36 -4.45 0.12
C GLY A 53 -10.41 -5.37 -0.67
N ILE A 54 -9.23 -4.85 -1.03
CA ILE A 54 -8.19 -5.63 -1.73
C ILE A 54 -7.69 -6.77 -0.84
N HIS A 55 -7.43 -6.48 0.44
CA HIS A 55 -6.94 -7.45 1.42
C HIS A 55 -7.93 -8.58 1.67
N LEU A 56 -9.23 -8.31 1.73
CA LEU A 56 -10.25 -9.34 1.89
C LEU A 56 -10.27 -10.29 0.68
N VAL A 57 -10.16 -9.75 -0.54
CA VAL A 57 -10.12 -10.57 -1.77
C VAL A 57 -8.83 -11.37 -1.84
N VAL A 58 -7.68 -10.70 -1.78
CA VAL A 58 -6.36 -11.31 -1.95
C VAL A 58 -6.03 -12.23 -0.78
N GLY A 59 -6.35 -11.83 0.44
CA GLY A 59 -6.22 -12.65 1.64
C GLY A 59 -7.07 -13.92 1.55
N SER A 60 -8.34 -13.81 1.16
CA SER A 60 -9.18 -15.00 0.94
C SER A 60 -8.56 -15.93 -0.12
N LEU A 61 -8.14 -15.39 -1.27
CA LEU A 61 -7.48 -16.19 -2.31
C LEU A 61 -6.18 -16.83 -1.80
N SER A 62 -5.43 -16.17 -0.92
CA SER A 62 -4.20 -16.74 -0.37
C SER A 62 -4.44 -17.99 0.47
N LEU A 63 -5.63 -18.14 1.08
CA LEU A 63 -6.01 -19.34 1.80
C LEU A 63 -6.20 -20.57 0.89
N SER A 64 -6.29 -20.38 -0.44
CA SER A 64 -6.33 -21.51 -1.37
C SER A 64 -5.00 -22.27 -1.45
N PHE A 65 -3.88 -21.58 -1.19
CA PHE A 65 -2.53 -22.15 -1.28
C PHE A 65 -1.73 -22.04 0.03
N CYS A 66 -2.18 -21.26 1.01
CA CYS A 66 -1.57 -21.14 2.32
C CYS A 66 -2.66 -21.15 3.41
N HIS A 67 -2.97 -22.35 3.90
CA HIS A 67 -3.87 -22.54 5.05
C HIS A 67 -3.27 -21.88 6.28
N GLN A 68 -4.01 -20.97 6.89
CA GLN A 68 -3.56 -20.26 8.07
C GLN A 68 -4.46 -20.58 9.25
N PHE A 69 -3.85 -20.80 10.42
CA PHE A 69 -4.56 -21.17 11.65
C PHE A 69 -5.56 -22.33 11.46
N GLY A 70 -5.18 -23.33 10.65
CA GLY A 70 -6.02 -24.50 10.37
C GLY A 70 -7.17 -24.28 9.39
N MET A 71 -7.34 -23.07 8.84
CA MET A 71 -8.41 -22.80 7.88
C MET A 71 -8.02 -23.21 6.47
N ASN A 72 -8.86 -24.06 5.87
CA ASN A 72 -8.77 -24.49 4.48
C ASN A 72 -10.15 -24.38 3.80
N PRO A 73 -10.63 -23.16 3.51
CA PRO A 73 -11.97 -22.95 2.96
C PRO A 73 -12.14 -23.55 1.56
N PHE A 74 -11.05 -23.77 0.83
CA PHE A 74 -11.04 -24.33 -0.53
C PHE A 74 -10.75 -25.84 -0.57
N GLN A 75 -10.60 -26.49 0.59
CA GLN A 75 -10.33 -27.92 0.72
C GLN A 75 -9.14 -28.41 -0.13
N THR A 76 -8.10 -27.61 -0.27
CA THR A 76 -6.91 -28.00 -1.04
C THR A 76 -6.03 -28.96 -0.24
N GLU A 77 -5.38 -29.92 -0.91
CA GLU A 77 -4.61 -30.97 -0.24
C GLU A 77 -3.22 -30.52 0.24
N LYS A 78 -2.64 -29.51 -0.42
CA LYS A 78 -1.29 -29.02 -0.13
C LYS A 78 -1.32 -27.55 0.23
N SER A 79 -0.61 -27.19 1.28
CA SER A 79 -0.45 -25.81 1.71
C SER A 79 1.01 -25.42 1.82
N LEU A 80 1.30 -24.16 1.49
CA LEU A 80 2.60 -23.55 1.77
C LEU A 80 2.90 -23.53 3.27
N ALA A 81 1.87 -23.49 4.12
CA ALA A 81 2.01 -23.62 5.56
C ALA A 81 2.59 -24.99 5.96
N ASP A 82 2.23 -26.08 5.27
CA ASP A 82 2.82 -27.42 5.53
C ASP A 82 4.32 -27.41 5.24
N TRP A 83 4.72 -26.71 4.18
CA TRP A 83 6.12 -26.55 3.82
C TRP A 83 6.88 -25.73 4.88
N PHE A 84 6.34 -24.57 5.29
CA PHE A 84 6.98 -23.76 6.35
C PHE A 84 7.07 -24.53 7.68
N MET A 85 6.04 -25.29 8.03
CA MET A 85 6.01 -26.14 9.20
C MET A 85 7.11 -27.21 9.18
N ARG A 86 7.33 -27.87 8.03
CA ARG A 86 8.39 -28.87 7.87
C ARG A 86 9.79 -28.26 7.96
N VAL A 87 9.97 -27.07 7.41
CA VAL A 87 11.29 -26.42 7.34
C VAL A 87 11.70 -25.77 8.65
N GLY A 88 10.78 -25.11 9.35
CA GLY A 88 11.12 -24.27 10.51
C GLY A 88 10.15 -24.34 11.68
N GLY A 89 9.19 -25.26 11.65
CA GLY A 89 8.21 -25.45 12.71
C GLY A 89 7.22 -24.28 12.85
N HIS A 90 6.52 -24.25 13.99
CA HIS A 90 5.41 -23.34 14.23
C HIS A 90 5.82 -21.86 14.15
N HIS A 91 6.96 -21.48 14.73
CA HIS A 91 7.38 -20.08 14.77
C HIS A 91 7.67 -19.52 13.37
N VAL A 92 8.41 -20.27 12.55
CA VAL A 92 8.74 -19.87 11.17
C VAL A 92 7.49 -19.86 10.31
N CYS A 93 6.61 -20.86 10.44
CA CYS A 93 5.34 -20.89 9.73
C CYS A 93 4.49 -19.65 10.05
N MET A 94 4.26 -19.35 11.32
CA MET A 94 3.44 -18.19 11.71
C MET A 94 4.02 -16.88 11.19
N PHE A 95 5.34 -16.70 11.35
CA PHE A 95 6.03 -15.51 10.87
C PHE A 95 5.96 -15.36 9.33
N ALA A 96 6.29 -16.42 8.59
CA ALA A 96 6.29 -16.41 7.12
C ALA A 96 4.87 -16.26 6.55
N CYS A 97 3.87 -16.90 7.17
CA CYS A 97 2.47 -16.74 6.82
C CYS A 97 2.00 -15.29 7.02
N GLY A 98 2.40 -14.64 8.12
CA GLY A 98 2.13 -13.22 8.35
C GLY A 98 2.72 -12.33 7.26
N ILE A 99 4.01 -12.53 6.95
CA ILE A 99 4.70 -11.80 5.87
C ILE A 99 3.95 -11.97 4.56
N LEU A 100 3.63 -13.20 4.20
CA LEU A 100 3.00 -13.51 2.92
C LEU A 100 1.59 -12.93 2.84
N PHE A 101 0.79 -13.07 3.89
CA PHE A 101 -0.61 -12.68 3.89
C PHE A 101 -0.77 -11.15 3.75
N VAL A 102 -0.08 -10.40 4.59
CA VAL A 102 -0.13 -8.93 4.55
C VAL A 102 0.68 -8.40 3.37
N GLY A 103 1.85 -8.99 3.10
CA GLY A 103 2.75 -8.58 2.02
C GLY A 103 2.13 -8.72 0.63
N ILE A 104 1.56 -9.89 0.28
CA ILE A 104 0.91 -10.09 -1.02
C ILE A 104 -0.28 -9.13 -1.17
N SER A 105 -1.03 -8.87 -0.11
CA SER A 105 -2.15 -7.92 -0.13
C SER A 105 -1.70 -6.50 -0.46
N LEU A 106 -0.61 -6.03 0.14
CA LEU A 106 -0.05 -4.70 -0.13
C LEU A 106 0.65 -4.61 -1.49
N LEU A 107 1.33 -5.66 -1.92
CA LEU A 107 1.87 -5.76 -3.28
C LEU A 107 0.74 -5.66 -4.32
N ALA A 108 -0.35 -6.40 -4.12
CA ALA A 108 -1.53 -6.34 -4.98
C ALA A 108 -2.19 -4.95 -4.93
N ALA A 109 -2.24 -4.31 -3.76
CA ALA A 109 -2.76 -2.95 -3.63
C ALA A 109 -1.99 -1.94 -4.48
N GLY A 110 -0.70 -2.18 -4.73
CA GLY A 110 0.11 -1.40 -5.66
C GLY A 110 -0.42 -1.39 -7.10
N TYR A 111 -1.18 -2.39 -7.54
CA TYR A 111 -1.79 -2.37 -8.87
C TYR A 111 -3.00 -1.42 -8.93
N PHE A 112 -3.79 -1.35 -7.86
CA PHE A 112 -5.07 -0.62 -7.84
C PHE A 112 -4.98 0.82 -7.30
N LEU A 113 -4.01 1.10 -6.44
CA LEU A 113 -3.85 2.41 -5.81
C LEU A 113 -3.01 3.38 -6.64
N LYS A 114 -3.36 4.66 -6.58
CA LYS A 114 -2.59 5.75 -7.21
C LYS A 114 -1.34 6.08 -6.40
N ILE A 115 -0.37 6.78 -7.01
CA ILE A 115 0.89 7.14 -6.34
C ILE A 115 0.67 8.00 -5.10
N GLU A 116 -0.31 8.89 -5.12
CA GLU A 116 -0.66 9.75 -3.98
C GLU A 116 -1.25 8.92 -2.84
N GLU A 117 -2.03 7.88 -3.16
CA GLU A 117 -2.59 6.95 -2.19
C GLU A 117 -1.48 6.06 -1.58
N ILE A 118 -0.53 5.59 -2.39
CA ILE A 118 0.66 4.87 -1.89
C ILE A 118 1.51 5.77 -0.98
N ASN A 119 1.67 7.06 -1.30
CA ASN A 119 2.36 8.00 -0.44
C ASN A 119 1.63 8.18 0.90
N ALA A 120 0.29 8.21 0.90
CA ALA A 120 -0.50 8.26 2.12
C ALA A 120 -0.43 6.94 2.93
N LEU A 121 -0.35 5.78 2.25
CA LEU A 121 -0.09 4.50 2.90
C LEU A 121 1.27 4.51 3.60
N ARG A 122 2.33 4.92 2.90
CA ARG A 122 3.71 4.94 3.43
C ARG A 122 3.85 5.80 4.68
N LYS A 123 3.15 6.94 4.76
CA LYS A 123 3.14 7.81 5.95
C LYS A 123 2.53 7.13 7.19
N ASN A 124 1.70 6.11 7.00
CA ASN A 124 0.96 5.42 8.07
C ASN A 124 1.13 3.90 7.97
N ASP A 125 2.25 3.45 7.43
CA ASP A 125 2.51 2.06 7.03
C ASP A 125 2.36 1.08 8.19
N LEU A 126 2.92 1.42 9.35
CA LEU A 126 2.85 0.64 10.56
C LEU A 126 1.40 0.53 11.06
N THR A 127 0.70 1.65 11.17
CA THR A 127 -0.68 1.70 11.66
C THR A 127 -1.61 0.91 10.76
N GLN A 128 -1.45 1.00 9.44
CA GLN A 128 -2.29 0.29 8.48
C GLN A 128 -1.96 -1.20 8.44
N SER A 129 -0.69 -1.58 8.45
CA SER A 129 -0.27 -2.98 8.51
C SER A 129 -0.73 -3.65 9.81
N LEU A 130 -0.62 -2.93 10.93
CA LEU A 130 -1.14 -3.38 12.22
C LEU A 130 -2.66 -3.54 12.19
N SER A 131 -3.38 -2.55 11.65
CA SER A 131 -4.84 -2.60 11.54
C SER A 131 -5.31 -3.75 10.65
N LEU A 132 -4.64 -3.99 9.52
CA LEU A 132 -4.92 -5.15 8.66
C LEU A 132 -4.62 -6.47 9.38
N GLY A 133 -3.50 -6.56 10.09
CA GLY A 133 -3.14 -7.77 10.83
C GLY A 133 -4.14 -8.08 11.94
N VAL A 134 -4.54 -7.09 12.73
CA VAL A 134 -5.57 -7.23 13.77
C VAL A 134 -6.93 -7.59 13.16
N LEU A 135 -7.31 -6.93 12.06
CA LEU A 135 -8.53 -7.25 11.33
C LEU A 135 -8.52 -8.71 10.83
N SER A 136 -7.40 -9.18 10.28
CA SER A 136 -7.22 -10.55 9.81
C SER A 136 -7.39 -11.56 10.93
N LEU A 137 -6.68 -11.36 12.06
CA LEU A 137 -6.78 -12.22 13.23
C LEU A 137 -8.20 -12.21 13.80
N GLY A 138 -8.85 -11.05 13.84
CA GLY A 138 -10.26 -10.94 14.25
C GLY A 138 -11.19 -11.77 13.36
N LEU A 139 -11.02 -11.69 12.03
CA LEU A 139 -11.79 -12.49 11.08
C LEU A 139 -11.51 -13.99 11.26
N PHE A 140 -10.24 -14.38 11.39
CA PHE A 140 -9.86 -15.77 11.63
C PHE A 140 -10.52 -16.33 12.89
N ALA A 141 -10.51 -15.57 13.99
CA ALA A 141 -11.20 -15.96 15.22
C ALA A 141 -12.72 -16.11 15.01
N VAL A 142 -13.36 -15.18 14.29
CA VAL A 142 -14.80 -15.25 13.98
C VAL A 142 -15.14 -16.48 13.14
N PHE A 143 -14.25 -16.91 12.24
CA PHE A 143 -14.42 -18.11 11.41
C PHE A 143 -13.94 -19.40 12.09
N GLY A 144 -13.69 -19.37 13.41
CA GLY A 144 -13.42 -20.56 14.22
C GLY A 144 -11.94 -20.97 14.29
N ALA A 145 -11.01 -20.08 13.93
CA ALA A 145 -9.59 -20.35 14.11
C ALA A 145 -9.22 -20.29 15.60
N GLU A 146 -8.50 -21.31 16.08
CA GLU A 146 -7.94 -21.33 17.43
C GLU A 146 -6.65 -20.50 17.48
N LEU A 147 -6.76 -19.28 18.00
CA LEU A 147 -5.63 -18.35 18.08
C LEU A 147 -4.93 -18.46 19.43
N ALA A 148 -3.79 -19.16 19.46
CA ALA A 148 -2.86 -19.03 20.58
C ALA A 148 -2.17 -17.65 20.52
N ILE A 149 -2.26 -16.87 21.61
CA ILE A 149 -1.74 -15.49 21.68
C ILE A 149 -0.27 -15.41 21.23
N GLY A 150 0.56 -16.38 21.63
CA GLY A 150 1.98 -16.43 21.24
C GLY A 150 2.17 -16.55 19.73
N PHE A 151 1.42 -17.44 19.08
CA PHE A 151 1.49 -17.62 17.62
C PHE A 151 0.86 -16.47 16.85
N ALA A 152 -0.26 -15.92 17.33
CA ALA A 152 -0.89 -14.74 16.77
C ALA A 152 0.06 -13.53 16.80
N SER A 153 0.82 -13.37 17.89
CA SER A 153 1.81 -12.28 18.02
C SER A 153 2.95 -12.41 17.01
N ILE A 154 3.50 -13.63 16.85
CA ILE A 154 4.56 -13.88 15.87
C ILE A 154 4.05 -13.67 14.44
N TRP A 155 2.84 -14.13 14.16
CA TRP A 155 2.18 -13.91 12.88
C TRP A 155 2.01 -12.41 12.61
N LEU A 156 1.58 -11.64 13.60
CA LEU A 156 1.41 -10.20 13.48
C LEU A 156 2.74 -9.49 13.20
N VAL A 157 3.82 -9.87 13.88
CA VAL A 157 5.17 -9.33 13.60
C VAL A 157 5.59 -9.62 12.16
N GLY A 158 5.35 -10.85 11.69
CA GLY A 158 5.56 -11.19 10.28
C GLY A 158 4.74 -10.30 9.34
N GLY A 159 3.46 -10.09 9.66
CA GLY A 159 2.58 -9.19 8.90
C GLY A 159 3.06 -7.75 8.83
N LEU A 160 3.59 -7.20 9.93
CA LEU A 160 4.16 -5.85 9.95
C LEU A 160 5.39 -5.74 9.05
N ILE A 161 6.29 -6.72 9.10
CA ILE A 161 7.49 -6.75 8.25
C ILE A 161 7.10 -6.92 6.78
N GLY A 162 6.19 -7.85 6.48
CA GLY A 162 5.69 -8.06 5.13
C GLY A 162 5.01 -6.82 4.56
N GLY A 163 4.21 -6.13 5.38
CA GLY A 163 3.55 -4.89 4.97
C GLY A 163 4.51 -3.74 4.74
N TRP A 164 5.51 -3.57 5.60
CA TRP A 164 6.57 -2.57 5.41
C TRP A 164 7.35 -2.82 4.10
N LEU A 165 7.83 -4.06 3.89
CA LEU A 165 8.58 -4.45 2.69
C LEU A 165 7.76 -4.26 1.41
N ALA A 166 6.50 -4.68 1.41
CA ALA A 166 5.60 -4.56 0.28
C ALA A 166 5.32 -3.10 -0.06
N THR A 167 5.04 -2.26 0.95
CA THR A 167 4.77 -0.83 0.76
C THR A 167 5.97 -0.10 0.16
N GLU A 168 7.17 -0.35 0.68
CA GLU A 168 8.40 0.25 0.15
C GLU A 168 8.68 -0.23 -1.29
N THR A 169 8.45 -1.51 -1.58
CA THR A 169 8.63 -2.08 -2.92
C THR A 169 7.67 -1.47 -3.93
N VAL A 170 6.37 -1.40 -3.61
CA VAL A 170 5.34 -0.78 -4.46
C VAL A 170 5.64 0.69 -4.70
N TRP A 171 6.06 1.42 -3.66
CA TRP A 171 6.41 2.83 -3.77
C TRP A 171 7.56 3.04 -4.76
N ARG A 172 8.65 2.26 -4.64
CA ARG A 172 9.79 2.35 -5.57
C ARG A 172 9.39 2.00 -7.00
N LEU A 173 8.59 0.96 -7.20
CA LEU A 173 8.16 0.53 -8.53
C LEU A 173 7.30 1.58 -9.25
N LYS A 174 6.49 2.37 -8.53
CA LYS A 174 5.68 3.44 -9.13
C LYS A 174 6.42 4.74 -9.37
N GLN A 175 7.63 4.90 -8.83
CA GLN A 175 8.46 6.09 -9.06
C GLN A 175 9.31 6.00 -10.34
N ILE A 176 9.44 4.79 -10.91
CA ILE A 176 10.12 4.53 -12.17
C ILE A 176 9.14 4.78 -13.33
#